data_AF-A0A8K0XF25-F1
#
_entry.id   AF-A0A8K0XF25-F1
#
_cell.length_a   1.000
_cell.length_b   1.000
_cell.length_c   1.000
_cell.angle_alpha   90.00
_cell.angle_beta   90.00
_cell.angle_gamma   90.00
#
_symmetry.space_group_name_H-M   'P 1'
#
loop_
_entity.id
_entity.type
_entity.pdbx_description
1 polymer ?
#
loop_
_entity_poly.entity_id
_entity_poly.type
_entity_poly.pdbx_seq_one_letter_code
_entity_poly.pdbx_strand_id
1 'polypeptide(L)'
;MVCFYQIAGFRAHSDGWYVFKQYDNKPMVDAIAADTSKLLRPGGPDAPIELVLGILPSGASYVLMSAEQMLSFTHKHRLRVPRHKNPWRASDFLSLSPIYFSSAQDLSVKLNTYKQRPRNKNRRDVEEREDNSTANRGYIKTQMQAEHHRAYFEQQRAEINVVHRIFYGLVKGITEPEKFALERPSWFGGPVRVVSLIIGEWNVDKRPKENRLRSPKIIEVGWTDTLLPHFFDSPTASSVHIKVKSSLANVGTKVTSLRTLSYAHLTLRQAPGFSQAEETDQETLYARLRSLLDHDVNANGVPLIVLVHDEAMARVILRRAGVDVDSYRSGLTGLLPLKYEVASRTIRALSLFTVHC
;
A
#
# COMPACT_ATOMS: atom_id res chain seq x y z
N MET A 1 -0.78 -9.29 23.00
CA MET A 1 -1.82 -9.05 21.99
C MET A 1 -1.74 -7.58 21.58
N VAL A 2 -1.53 -7.26 20.30
CA VAL A 2 -1.49 -5.88 19.83
C VAL A 2 -2.92 -5.39 19.61
N CYS A 3 -3.25 -4.27 20.23
CA CYS A 3 -4.61 -3.73 20.30
C CYS A 3 -4.65 -2.27 19.87
N PHE A 4 -5.77 -1.87 19.28
CA PHE A 4 -5.99 -0.55 18.72
C PHE A 4 -7.31 0.05 19.19
N TYR A 5 -7.32 1.37 19.35
CA TYR A 5 -8.47 2.12 19.83
C TYR A 5 -8.88 3.16 18.81
N GLN A 6 -10.10 3.04 18.31
CA GLN A 6 -10.70 4.01 17.38
C GLN A 6 -10.98 5.34 18.09
N ILE A 7 -10.46 6.44 17.54
CA ILE A 7 -10.54 7.76 18.19
C ILE A 7 -11.67 8.66 17.65
N ALA A 8 -12.34 8.30 16.55
CA ALA A 8 -13.49 9.03 16.05
C ALA A 8 -14.41 8.15 15.20
N GLY A 9 -15.63 8.63 14.96
CA GLY A 9 -16.60 8.02 14.06
C GLY A 9 -17.57 7.07 14.72
N PHE A 10 -18.15 6.15 13.94
CA PHE A 10 -19.15 5.22 14.45
C PHE A 10 -18.59 4.34 15.56
N ARG A 11 -19.23 4.38 16.74
CA ARG A 11 -18.86 3.59 17.92
C ARG A 11 -17.39 3.75 18.33
N ALA A 12 -16.81 4.94 18.18
CA ALA A 12 -15.44 5.20 18.62
C ALA A 12 -15.21 4.85 20.12
N HIS A 13 -14.00 4.44 20.46
CA HIS A 13 -13.62 4.16 21.84
C HIS A 13 -13.53 5.45 22.67
N SER A 14 -13.19 6.56 22.01
CA SER A 14 -13.18 7.92 22.57
C SER A 14 -14.57 8.44 22.94
N ASP A 15 -15.66 7.79 22.51
CA ASP A 15 -17.01 8.13 22.95
C ASP A 15 -17.14 8.08 24.49
N GLY A 16 -16.27 7.39 25.23
CA GLY A 16 -16.31 7.43 26.70
C GLY A 16 -15.92 8.77 27.33
N TRP A 17 -15.30 9.69 26.59
CA TRP A 17 -14.67 10.89 27.12
C TRP A 17 -15.64 12.06 27.16
N TYR A 18 -16.45 12.15 28.22
CA TYR A 18 -17.43 13.22 28.40
C TYR A 18 -16.85 14.64 28.28
N VAL A 19 -15.58 14.84 28.66
CA VAL A 19 -14.84 16.10 28.52
C VAL A 19 -14.71 16.56 27.06
N PHE A 20 -14.81 15.64 26.09
CA PHE A 20 -14.77 15.93 24.66
C PHE A 20 -16.13 15.74 23.96
N LYS A 21 -17.18 15.36 24.70
CA LYS A 21 -18.51 15.07 24.16
C LYS A 21 -19.43 16.27 24.26
N GLN A 22 -19.29 17.24 23.36
CA GLN A 22 -20.36 18.21 23.12
C GLN A 22 -20.52 18.53 21.63
N TYR A 23 -20.57 17.52 20.75
CA TYR A 23 -20.75 17.67 19.30
C TYR A 23 -19.54 18.17 18.50
N ASP A 24 -18.47 18.58 19.20
CA ASP A 24 -17.24 19.04 18.57
C ASP A 24 -16.06 18.13 18.93
N ASN A 25 -15.39 17.63 17.89
CA ASN A 25 -14.14 16.87 18.05
C ASN A 25 -12.96 17.82 18.33
N LYS A 26 -13.13 19.13 18.19
CA LYS A 26 -12.07 20.13 18.29
C LYS A 26 -11.26 20.02 19.58
N PRO A 27 -11.83 19.89 20.80
CA PRO A 27 -11.02 19.79 22.00
C PRO A 27 -10.12 18.55 22.02
N MET A 28 -10.62 17.42 21.51
CA MET A 28 -9.83 16.20 21.37
C MET A 28 -8.74 16.35 20.30
N VAL A 29 -9.07 16.95 19.16
CA VAL A 29 -8.11 17.22 18.08
C VAL A 29 -7.01 18.14 18.55
N ASP A 30 -7.36 19.24 19.23
CA ASP A 30 -6.42 20.20 19.76
C ASP A 30 -5.54 19.55 20.85
N ALA A 31 -6.10 18.68 21.70
CA ALA A 31 -5.35 17.91 22.69
C ALA A 31 -4.35 16.93 22.05
N ILE A 32 -4.78 16.18 21.02
CA ILE A 32 -3.89 15.27 20.27
C ILE A 32 -2.80 16.07 19.55
N ALA A 33 -3.15 17.20 18.94
CA ALA A 33 -2.19 18.03 18.22
C ALA A 33 -1.22 18.76 19.15
N ALA A 34 -1.62 19.13 20.36
CA ALA A 34 -0.73 19.70 21.36
C ALA A 34 0.17 18.63 22.02
N ASP A 35 -0.02 17.34 21.72
CA ASP A 35 0.82 16.30 22.27
C ASP A 35 2.19 16.25 21.58
N THR A 36 3.24 16.52 22.36
CA THR A 36 4.64 16.50 21.94
C THR A 36 5.37 15.20 22.32
N SER A 37 4.68 14.21 22.86
CA SER A 37 5.27 12.93 23.23
C SER A 37 5.79 12.17 22.01
N LYS A 38 6.89 11.42 22.19
CA LYS A 38 7.46 10.56 21.15
C LYS A 38 6.49 9.50 20.62
N LEU A 39 5.46 9.15 21.39
CA LEU A 39 4.45 8.18 20.98
C LEU A 39 3.53 8.70 19.87
N LEU A 40 3.15 9.98 19.93
CA LEU A 40 2.34 10.65 18.91
C LEU A 40 3.19 11.42 17.90
N ARG A 41 4.44 11.75 18.22
CA ARG A 41 5.39 12.42 17.31
C ARG A 41 6.78 11.77 17.40
N PRO A 42 7.01 10.64 16.72
CA PRO A 42 8.28 9.90 16.81
C PRO A 42 9.52 10.72 16.46
N GLY A 43 9.39 11.67 15.53
CA GLY A 43 10.48 12.57 15.12
C GLY A 43 10.72 13.78 16.04
N GLY A 44 10.01 13.90 17.17
CA GLY A 44 10.14 15.00 18.12
C GLY A 44 8.96 15.99 18.11
N PRO A 45 9.01 17.07 18.93
CA PRO A 45 7.88 17.97 19.15
C PRO A 45 7.28 18.60 17.89
N ASP A 46 8.12 18.91 16.91
CA ASP A 46 7.73 19.55 15.64
C ASP A 46 7.40 18.53 14.53
N ALA A 47 7.64 17.24 14.77
CA ALA A 47 7.35 16.19 13.79
C ALA A 47 5.84 15.97 13.65
N PRO A 48 5.32 15.56 12.48
CA PRO A 48 3.88 15.33 12.28
C PRO A 48 3.29 14.35 13.29
N ILE A 49 2.00 14.51 13.59
CA ILE A 49 1.24 13.58 14.46
C ILE A 49 1.12 12.25 13.74
N GLU A 50 1.61 11.17 14.33
CA GLU A 50 1.52 9.81 13.81
C GLU A 50 0.44 9.01 14.56
N LEU A 51 -0.59 8.60 13.83
CA LEU A 51 -1.65 7.69 14.27
C LEU A 51 -1.63 6.42 13.41
N VAL A 52 -2.54 5.49 13.68
CA VAL A 52 -2.69 4.26 12.91
C VAL A 52 -3.97 4.32 12.07
N LEU A 53 -3.86 4.09 10.77
CA LEU A 53 -5.00 3.87 9.88
C LEU A 53 -5.19 2.36 9.72
N GLY A 54 -6.31 1.85 10.21
CA GLY A 54 -6.72 0.46 10.05
C GLY A 54 -7.77 0.32 8.95
N ILE A 55 -7.62 -0.68 8.09
CA ILE A 55 -8.56 -1.04 7.03
C ILE A 55 -9.16 -2.41 7.37
N LEU A 56 -10.48 -2.49 7.48
CA LEU A 56 -11.20 -3.75 7.69
C LEU A 56 -11.28 -4.57 6.39
N PRO A 57 -11.56 -5.89 6.48
CA PRO A 57 -11.84 -6.71 5.29
C PRO A 57 -12.97 -6.17 4.39
N SER A 58 -13.92 -5.41 4.94
CA SER A 58 -14.97 -4.75 4.16
C SER A 58 -14.49 -3.53 3.35
N GLY A 59 -13.25 -3.07 3.58
CA GLY A 59 -12.71 -1.82 3.02
C GLY A 59 -13.03 -0.57 3.85
N ALA A 60 -13.85 -0.69 4.90
CA ALA A 60 -14.05 0.40 5.86
C ALA A 60 -12.71 0.75 6.54
N SER A 61 -12.48 2.04 6.78
CA SER A 61 -11.25 2.51 7.41
C SER A 61 -11.53 3.18 8.75
N TYR A 62 -10.55 3.19 9.64
CA TYR A 62 -10.62 3.86 10.93
C TYR A 62 -9.28 4.50 11.28
N VAL A 63 -9.35 5.67 11.91
CA VAL A 63 -8.18 6.28 12.57
C VAL A 63 -8.14 5.79 14.01
N LEU A 64 -7.00 5.23 14.37
CA LEU A 64 -6.76 4.47 15.58
C LEU A 64 -5.53 5.01 16.32
N MET A 65 -5.50 4.79 17.63
CA MET A 65 -4.30 4.84 18.44
C MET A 65 -3.88 3.41 18.79
N SER A 66 -2.57 3.16 18.89
CA SER A 66 -2.08 1.95 19.54
C SER A 66 -2.48 1.95 21.02
N ALA A 67 -2.44 0.78 21.68
CA ALA A 67 -2.71 0.69 23.10
C ALA A 67 -1.80 1.61 23.94
N GLU A 68 -0.52 1.70 23.59
CA GLU A 68 0.45 2.56 24.28
C GLU A 68 0.14 4.05 24.09
N GLN A 69 -0.15 4.48 22.84
CA GLN A 69 -0.59 5.84 22.55
C GLN A 69 -1.85 6.19 23.34
N MET A 70 -2.83 5.29 23.36
CA MET A 70 -4.10 5.49 24.08
C MET A 70 -3.90 5.61 25.60
N LEU A 71 -3.09 4.74 26.20
CA LEU A 71 -2.80 4.77 27.64
C LEU A 71 -2.04 6.04 28.03
N SER A 72 -1.01 6.41 27.28
CA SER A 72 -0.26 7.65 27.51
C SER A 72 -1.16 8.88 27.42
N PHE A 73 -1.95 8.99 26.34
CA PHE A 73 -2.86 10.10 26.10
C PHE A 73 -3.91 10.22 27.22
N THR A 74 -4.53 9.10 27.60
CA THR A 74 -5.54 9.11 28.67
C THR A 74 -4.95 9.47 30.03
N HIS A 75 -3.76 8.98 30.38
CA HIS A 75 -3.09 9.35 31.62
C HIS A 75 -2.77 10.85 31.67
N LYS A 76 -2.16 11.38 30.60
CA LYS A 76 -1.78 12.79 30.49
C LYS A 76 -2.97 13.74 30.63
N HIS A 77 -4.10 13.39 30.02
CA HIS A 77 -5.31 14.22 30.04
C HIS A 77 -6.30 13.84 31.16
N ARG A 78 -5.90 12.96 32.10
CA ARG A 78 -6.74 12.46 33.21
C ARG A 78 -8.09 11.90 32.74
N LEU A 79 -8.08 11.22 31.60
CA LEU A 79 -9.23 10.59 30.98
C LEU A 79 -9.36 9.13 31.43
N ARG A 80 -10.59 8.63 31.45
CA ARG A 80 -10.83 7.20 31.67
C ARG A 80 -10.43 6.41 30.42
N VAL A 81 -9.60 5.37 30.60
CA VAL A 81 -9.31 4.39 29.55
C VAL A 81 -10.63 3.76 29.08
N PRO A 82 -10.91 3.68 27.76
CA PRO A 82 -12.12 3.05 27.25
C PRO A 82 -12.19 1.56 27.65
N ARG A 83 -12.94 1.24 28.71
CA ARG A 83 -13.16 -0.15 29.20
C ARG A 83 -14.47 -0.77 28.72
N HIS A 84 -15.40 0.05 28.24
CA HIS A 84 -16.77 -0.37 27.91
C HIS A 84 -16.89 -1.00 26.52
N LYS A 85 -15.84 -0.91 25.69
CA LYS A 85 -15.74 -1.53 24.37
C LYS A 85 -14.41 -2.28 24.33
N ASN A 86 -14.44 -3.49 23.77
CA ASN A 86 -13.23 -4.26 23.53
C ASN A 86 -12.39 -3.53 22.48
N PRO A 87 -11.09 -3.29 22.74
CA PRO A 87 -10.23 -2.71 21.72
C PRO A 87 -10.16 -3.63 20.50
N TRP A 88 -9.94 -3.04 19.34
CA TRP A 88 -9.72 -3.80 18.12
C TRP A 88 -8.42 -4.60 18.22
N ARG A 89 -8.43 -5.84 17.76
CA ARG A 89 -7.25 -6.68 17.61
C ARG A 89 -6.61 -6.41 16.26
N ALA A 90 -5.31 -6.65 16.16
CA ALA A 90 -4.62 -6.57 14.87
C ALA A 90 -5.26 -7.46 13.79
N SER A 91 -5.71 -8.66 14.18
CA SER A 91 -6.39 -9.63 13.31
C SER A 91 -7.74 -9.16 12.76
N ASP A 92 -8.32 -8.10 13.32
CA ASP A 92 -9.60 -7.56 12.84
C ASP A 92 -9.42 -6.71 11.58
N PHE A 93 -8.17 -6.35 11.25
CA PHE A 93 -7.81 -5.50 10.12
C PHE A 93 -7.09 -6.30 9.04
N LEU A 94 -7.38 -5.94 7.78
CA LEU A 94 -6.62 -6.38 6.62
C LEU A 94 -5.27 -5.64 6.53
N SER A 95 -5.24 -4.37 6.94
CA SER A 95 -4.04 -3.54 6.90
C SER A 95 -4.01 -2.56 8.07
N LEU A 96 -2.83 -2.38 8.65
CA LEU A 96 -2.52 -1.39 9.68
C LEU A 96 -1.33 -0.55 9.21
N SER A 97 -1.51 0.76 9.15
CA SER A 97 -0.54 1.66 8.54
C SER A 97 -0.36 2.95 9.33
N PRO A 98 0.83 3.56 9.36
CA PRO A 98 0.97 4.88 9.94
C PRO A 98 0.27 5.93 9.07
N ILE A 99 -0.47 6.83 9.71
CA ILE A 99 -1.07 8.02 9.08
C ILE A 99 -0.58 9.27 9.81
N TYR A 100 -0.19 10.28 9.04
CA TYR A 100 0.47 11.47 9.54
C TYR A 100 -0.38 12.72 9.32
N PHE A 101 -0.38 13.62 10.30
CA PHE A 101 -1.05 14.91 10.22
C PHE A 101 -0.06 16.01 10.56
N SER A 102 0.18 16.92 9.62
CA SER A 102 1.04 18.10 9.83
C SER A 102 0.46 19.06 10.85
N SER A 103 -0.87 19.15 10.94
CA SER A 103 -1.56 20.09 11.81
C SER A 103 -2.81 19.52 12.46
N ALA A 104 -3.30 20.22 13.49
CA ALA A 104 -4.62 19.98 14.08
C ALA A 104 -5.74 20.07 13.04
N GLN A 105 -5.60 20.97 12.06
CA GLN A 105 -6.59 21.16 11.01
C GLN A 105 -6.68 19.94 10.09
N ASP A 106 -5.55 19.36 9.69
CA ASP A 106 -5.52 18.16 8.85
C ASP A 106 -6.17 16.97 9.55
N LEU A 107 -5.86 16.81 10.85
CA LEU A 107 -6.49 15.79 11.69
C LEU A 107 -8.00 16.03 11.79
N SER A 108 -8.43 17.26 12.06
CA SER A 108 -9.85 17.65 12.12
C SER A 108 -10.59 17.31 10.83
N VAL A 109 -10.04 17.71 9.68
CA VAL A 109 -10.62 17.41 8.35
C VAL A 109 -10.77 15.91 8.15
N LYS A 110 -9.74 15.11 8.49
CA LYS A 110 -9.81 13.65 8.39
C LYS A 110 -10.85 13.06 9.35
N LEU A 111 -10.87 13.45 10.62
CA LEU A 111 -11.84 12.93 11.60
C LEU A 111 -13.29 13.31 11.25
N ASN A 112 -13.50 14.47 10.62
CA ASN A 112 -14.81 14.88 10.12
C ASN A 112 -15.37 13.94 9.04
N THR A 113 -14.52 13.26 8.27
CA THR A 113 -14.97 12.26 7.29
C THR A 113 -15.64 11.05 7.93
N TYR A 114 -15.33 10.75 9.20
CA TYR A 114 -15.89 9.65 9.97
C TYR A 114 -17.14 10.03 10.77
N LYS A 115 -17.53 11.31 10.80
CA LYS A 115 -18.76 11.75 11.48
C LYS A 115 -19.98 11.07 10.86
N GLN A 116 -20.85 10.55 11.73
CA GLN A 116 -22.12 9.97 11.30
C GLN A 116 -23.01 11.06 10.74
N ARG A 117 -23.64 10.78 9.60
CA ARG A 117 -24.67 11.67 9.06
C ARG A 117 -25.93 11.56 9.92
N PRO A 118 -26.65 12.68 10.14
CA PRO A 118 -27.92 12.66 10.85
C PRO A 118 -28.83 11.58 10.26
N ARG A 119 -29.44 10.78 11.15
CA ARG A 119 -30.37 9.73 10.73
C ARG A 119 -31.56 10.38 10.04
N ASN A 120 -31.98 9.82 8.90
CA ASN A 120 -33.23 10.23 8.30
C ASN A 120 -34.38 9.84 9.25
N LYS A 121 -35.27 10.77 9.60
CA LYS A 121 -36.30 10.60 10.65
C LYS A 121 -37.24 9.41 10.39
N ASN A 122 -37.29 8.92 9.15
CA ASN A 122 -38.19 7.86 8.72
C ASN A 122 -37.63 6.42 8.86
N ARG A 123 -36.40 6.24 9.36
CA ARG A 123 -35.79 4.90 9.49
C ARG A 123 -36.28 4.22 10.78
N ARG A 124 -36.88 3.03 10.67
CA ARG A 124 -37.49 2.28 11.80
C ARG A 124 -36.45 1.96 12.88
N ASP A 125 -36.82 2.06 14.15
CA ASP A 125 -35.94 1.82 15.30
C ASP A 125 -35.40 0.38 15.43
N VAL A 126 -35.96 -0.55 14.65
CA VAL A 126 -35.57 -1.96 14.64
C VAL A 126 -34.30 -2.23 13.82
N GLU A 127 -33.90 -1.33 12.91
CA GLU A 127 -32.69 -1.54 12.11
C GLU A 127 -31.42 -1.27 12.92
N GLU A 128 -30.47 -2.21 12.90
CA GLU A 128 -29.16 -2.02 13.49
C GLU A 128 -28.49 -0.75 12.94
N ARG A 129 -27.87 0.00 13.85
CA ARG A 129 -27.13 1.20 13.44
C ARG A 129 -25.91 0.76 12.61
N GLU A 130 -25.91 1.15 11.35
CA GLU A 130 -24.79 1.00 10.44
C GLU A 130 -23.96 2.30 10.39
N ASP A 131 -22.65 2.18 10.13
CA ASP A 131 -21.78 3.35 9.95
C ASP A 131 -22.07 4.05 8.60
N ASN A 132 -22.74 5.19 8.69
CA ASN A 132 -23.15 5.97 7.52
C ASN A 132 -22.20 7.15 7.22
N SER A 133 -21.00 7.14 7.80
CA SER A 133 -20.01 8.20 7.62
C SER A 133 -19.60 8.34 6.17
N THR A 134 -19.14 9.53 5.77
CA THR A 134 -18.67 9.77 4.40
C THR A 134 -17.49 8.85 4.06
N ALA A 135 -16.63 8.54 5.04
CA ALA A 135 -15.53 7.60 4.87
C ALA A 135 -15.99 6.15 4.64
N ASN A 136 -17.04 5.69 5.34
CA ASN A 136 -17.34 4.26 5.40
C ASN A 136 -18.67 3.82 4.75
N ARG A 137 -19.56 4.75 4.38
CA ARG A 137 -20.92 4.45 3.86
C ARG A 137 -20.94 3.50 2.65
N GLY A 138 -19.90 3.52 1.81
CA GLY A 138 -19.80 2.67 0.62
C GLY A 138 -19.41 1.22 0.89
N TYR A 139 -18.99 0.88 2.12
CA TYR A 139 -18.40 -0.42 2.45
C TYR A 139 -19.32 -1.31 3.29
N ILE A 140 -20.39 -0.77 3.86
CA ILE A 140 -21.25 -1.51 4.81
C ILE A 140 -22.43 -2.19 4.12
N LYS A 141 -22.93 -1.57 3.04
CA LYS A 141 -24.13 -2.07 2.34
C LYS A 141 -23.86 -3.30 1.48
N THR A 142 -22.59 -3.63 1.24
CA THR A 142 -22.21 -4.61 0.23
C THR A 142 -21.77 -5.89 0.94
N GLN A 143 -22.76 -6.66 1.41
CA GLN A 143 -22.48 -8.00 1.92
C GLN A 143 -21.96 -8.89 0.77
N MET A 144 -20.70 -9.29 0.91
CA MET A 144 -20.09 -10.54 0.42
C MET A 144 -19.85 -10.83 -1.08
N GLN A 145 -20.30 -10.03 -2.06
CA GLN A 145 -20.07 -10.41 -3.48
C GLN A 145 -19.57 -9.34 -4.45
N ALA A 146 -19.49 -8.07 -4.07
CA ALA A 146 -18.85 -7.08 -4.94
C ALA A 146 -17.36 -7.04 -4.64
N GLU A 147 -16.53 -7.39 -5.62
CA GLU A 147 -15.10 -7.08 -5.60
C GLU A 147 -14.95 -5.58 -5.32
N HIS A 148 -14.52 -5.23 -4.10
CA HIS A 148 -14.45 -3.85 -3.67
C HIS A 148 -13.23 -3.19 -4.31
N HIS A 149 -13.33 -2.78 -5.58
CA HIS A 149 -12.25 -2.11 -6.30
C HIS A 149 -11.65 -0.93 -5.51
N ARG A 150 -12.46 -0.23 -4.69
CA ARG A 150 -11.96 0.81 -3.79
C ARG A 150 -11.27 0.27 -2.53
N ALA A 151 -11.74 -0.83 -1.94
CA ALA A 151 -11.02 -1.47 -0.85
C ALA A 151 -9.67 -1.99 -1.35
N TYR A 152 -9.64 -2.61 -2.54
CA TYR A 152 -8.40 -2.99 -3.22
C TYR A 152 -7.52 -1.79 -3.58
N PHE A 153 -8.09 -0.68 -4.04
CA PHE A 153 -7.33 0.53 -4.34
C PHE A 153 -6.77 1.21 -3.10
N GLU A 154 -7.57 1.38 -2.04
CA GLU A 154 -7.11 1.94 -0.77
C GLU A 154 -6.17 0.98 -0.06
N GLN A 155 -6.37 -0.33 -0.21
CA GLN A 155 -5.44 -1.36 0.20
C GLN A 155 -4.14 -1.19 -0.58
N GLN A 156 -4.13 -1.11 -1.91
CA GLN A 156 -2.92 -0.91 -2.70
C GLN A 156 -2.24 0.42 -2.40
N ARG A 157 -2.98 1.50 -2.20
CA ARG A 157 -2.45 2.81 -1.81
C ARG A 157 -1.90 2.79 -0.39
N ALA A 158 -2.61 2.16 0.54
CA ALA A 158 -2.15 1.96 1.91
C ALA A 158 -0.94 1.06 1.90
N GLU A 159 -0.93 -0.03 1.15
CA GLU A 159 0.15 -0.98 0.93
C GLU A 159 1.37 -0.31 0.31
N ILE A 160 1.22 0.52 -0.73
CA ILE A 160 2.34 1.28 -1.30
C ILE A 160 2.86 2.30 -0.28
N ASN A 161 1.98 2.99 0.46
CA ASN A 161 2.41 3.91 1.51
C ASN A 161 2.98 3.19 2.74
N VAL A 162 2.51 1.99 3.03
CA VAL A 162 2.94 1.10 4.11
C VAL A 162 4.28 0.56 3.74
N VAL A 163 4.42 -0.08 2.58
CA VAL A 163 5.70 -0.47 2.02
C VAL A 163 6.59 0.73 2.02
N HIS A 164 6.28 1.82 1.34
CA HIS A 164 7.23 2.92 1.29
C HIS A 164 7.59 3.46 2.68
N ARG A 165 6.64 3.70 3.60
CA ARG A 165 6.93 4.33 4.90
C ARG A 165 7.34 3.36 6.00
N ILE A 166 6.63 2.25 6.14
CA ILE A 166 7.02 1.17 7.03
C ILE A 166 8.34 0.60 6.51
N PHE A 167 8.48 0.15 5.26
CA PHE A 167 9.77 -0.36 4.76
C PHE A 167 10.89 0.68 4.89
N TYR A 168 10.69 1.94 4.50
CA TYR A 168 11.72 2.98 4.71
C TYR A 168 12.08 3.15 6.19
N GLY A 169 11.07 3.34 7.04
CA GLY A 169 11.28 3.55 8.48
C GLY A 169 11.86 2.32 9.17
N LEU A 170 11.49 1.13 8.73
CA LEU A 170 12.03 -0.16 9.16
C LEU A 170 13.51 -0.26 8.79
N VAL A 171 13.84 -0.01 7.52
CA VAL A 171 15.23 -0.09 7.03
C VAL A 171 16.11 1.00 7.67
N LYS A 172 15.55 2.19 7.96
CA LYS A 172 16.25 3.27 8.67
C LYS A 172 16.22 3.12 10.20
N GLY A 173 15.54 2.11 10.75
CA GLY A 173 15.40 1.92 12.20
C GLY A 173 14.61 3.01 12.92
N ILE A 174 13.79 3.76 12.20
CA ILE A 174 12.95 4.86 12.72
C ILE A 174 11.59 4.35 13.20
N THR A 175 11.10 3.24 12.62
CA THR A 175 9.77 2.70 12.89
C THR A 175 9.87 1.34 13.58
N GLU A 176 9.12 1.17 14.68
CA GLU A 176 8.98 -0.12 15.37
C GLU A 176 7.89 -0.97 14.70
N PRO A 177 8.20 -2.12 14.07
CA PRO A 177 7.21 -2.95 13.38
C PRO A 177 6.10 -3.45 14.32
N GLU A 178 6.43 -3.68 15.59
CA GLU A 178 5.50 -4.20 16.59
C GLU A 178 4.31 -3.26 16.83
N LYS A 179 4.49 -1.95 16.64
CA LYS A 179 3.44 -0.93 16.74
C LYS A 179 2.31 -1.17 15.73
N PHE A 180 2.64 -1.76 14.58
CA PHE A 180 1.70 -2.10 13.50
C PHE A 180 1.36 -3.58 13.47
N ALA A 181 1.67 -4.31 14.55
CA ALA A 181 1.50 -5.75 14.67
C ALA A 181 2.26 -6.56 13.62
N LEU A 182 3.31 -6.00 13.03
CA LEU A 182 4.18 -6.70 12.09
C LEU A 182 5.21 -7.54 12.85
N GLU A 183 5.49 -8.73 12.35
CA GLU A 183 6.70 -9.45 12.74
C GLU A 183 7.90 -8.79 12.09
N ARG A 184 9.03 -8.80 12.80
CA ARG A 184 10.29 -8.38 12.25
C ARG A 184 10.81 -9.49 11.33
N PRO A 185 10.85 -9.30 10.00
CA PRO A 185 11.32 -10.35 9.10
C PRO A 185 12.80 -10.67 9.36
N SER A 186 13.25 -11.89 9.08
CA SER A 186 14.66 -12.27 9.30
C SER A 186 15.64 -11.50 8.40
N TRP A 187 15.19 -11.08 7.22
CA TRP A 187 15.97 -10.25 6.29
C TRP A 187 16.05 -8.78 6.71
N PHE A 188 15.36 -8.39 7.78
CA PHE A 188 15.31 -7.03 8.27
C PHE A 188 16.67 -6.53 8.75
N GLY A 189 17.04 -5.32 8.30
CA GLY A 189 18.35 -4.72 8.59
C GLY A 189 19.45 -5.12 7.61
N GLY A 190 19.19 -6.11 6.75
CA GLY A 190 20.00 -6.42 5.58
C GLY A 190 19.55 -5.66 4.34
N PRO A 191 20.35 -5.71 3.26
CA PRO A 191 19.94 -5.13 1.99
C PRO A 191 18.80 -5.96 1.36
N VAL A 192 17.97 -5.30 0.56
CA VAL A 192 16.84 -5.90 -0.18
C VAL A 192 16.89 -5.45 -1.62
N ARG A 193 16.86 -6.38 -2.56
CA ARG A 193 16.83 -6.06 -3.99
C ARG A 193 15.39 -5.82 -4.42
N VAL A 194 15.14 -4.69 -5.08
CA VAL A 194 13.83 -4.31 -5.59
C VAL A 194 13.91 -4.10 -7.08
N VAL A 195 13.09 -4.82 -7.83
CA VAL A 195 12.94 -4.68 -9.28
C VAL A 195 11.54 -4.17 -9.55
N SER A 196 11.42 -2.94 -10.05
CA SER A 196 10.15 -2.41 -10.58
C SER A 196 10.07 -2.72 -12.06
N LEU A 197 9.09 -3.50 -12.49
CA LEU A 197 8.92 -4.00 -13.85
C LEU A 197 7.55 -3.55 -14.41
N ILE A 198 7.58 -2.88 -15.55
CA ILE A 198 6.42 -2.42 -16.30
C ILE A 198 6.41 -3.11 -17.64
N ILE A 199 5.26 -3.63 -18.03
CA ILE A 199 5.05 -4.28 -19.33
C ILE A 199 3.98 -3.49 -20.07
N GLY A 200 4.39 -2.86 -21.17
CA GLY A 200 3.50 -2.16 -22.08
C GLY A 200 2.78 -3.14 -22.99
N GLU A 201 1.47 -3.28 -22.78
CA GLU A 201 0.56 -3.96 -23.70
C GLU A 201 0.15 -3.04 -24.85
N TRP A 202 -0.34 -3.63 -25.93
CA TRP A 202 -0.98 -2.87 -26.97
C TRP A 202 -2.34 -2.33 -26.49
N ASN A 203 -2.42 -1.02 -26.25
CA ASN A 203 -3.65 -0.35 -25.82
C ASN A 203 -4.86 -0.52 -26.77
N VAL A 204 -4.63 -0.92 -28.02
CA VAL A 204 -5.67 -1.20 -29.03
C VAL A 204 -6.09 -2.67 -29.03
N ASP A 205 -5.44 -3.52 -28.24
CA ASP A 205 -5.78 -4.94 -28.10
C ASP A 205 -7.09 -5.10 -27.31
N LYS A 206 -8.20 -5.09 -28.05
CA LYS A 206 -9.55 -5.28 -27.52
C LYS A 206 -9.90 -6.75 -27.24
N ARG A 207 -8.95 -7.69 -27.33
CA ARG A 207 -9.22 -9.10 -27.04
C ARG A 207 -9.66 -9.29 -25.57
N PRO A 208 -10.53 -10.26 -25.29
CA PRO A 208 -10.85 -10.66 -23.92
C PRO A 208 -9.59 -10.94 -23.09
N LYS A 209 -9.66 -10.69 -21.77
CA LYS A 209 -8.50 -10.81 -20.87
C LYS A 209 -7.88 -12.22 -20.94
N GLU A 210 -8.69 -13.26 -21.03
CA GLU A 210 -8.23 -14.66 -21.14
C GLU A 210 -7.41 -14.88 -22.41
N ASN A 211 -7.82 -14.28 -23.53
CA ASN A 211 -7.09 -14.38 -24.79
C ASN A 211 -5.78 -13.58 -24.76
N ARG A 212 -5.77 -12.43 -24.08
CA ARG A 212 -4.56 -11.64 -23.85
C ARG A 212 -3.57 -12.40 -22.96
N LEU A 213 -4.03 -13.05 -21.90
CA LEU A 213 -3.19 -13.91 -21.06
C LEU A 213 -2.69 -15.17 -21.80
N ARG A 214 -3.49 -15.75 -22.70
CA ARG A 214 -3.06 -16.89 -23.53
C ARG A 214 -2.06 -16.52 -24.61
N SER A 215 -2.01 -15.26 -25.05
CA SER A 215 -1.08 -14.81 -26.09
C SER A 215 -0.83 -13.30 -25.96
N PRO A 216 -0.03 -12.89 -24.96
CA PRO A 216 0.33 -11.49 -24.74
C PRO A 216 1.02 -10.89 -25.96
N LYS A 217 0.63 -9.66 -26.30
CA LYS A 217 1.29 -8.83 -27.30
C LYS A 217 2.05 -7.72 -26.59
N ILE A 218 3.34 -7.97 -26.39
CA ILE A 218 4.25 -7.05 -25.70
C ILE A 218 4.73 -6.00 -26.71
N ILE A 219 4.56 -4.72 -26.39
CA ILE A 219 5.12 -3.63 -27.21
C ILE A 219 6.44 -3.18 -26.62
N GLU A 220 6.48 -3.02 -25.30
CA GLU A 220 7.64 -2.52 -24.59
C GLU A 220 7.69 -3.08 -23.18
N VAL A 221 8.89 -3.10 -22.61
CA VAL A 221 9.13 -3.47 -21.23
C VAL A 221 10.11 -2.46 -20.64
N GLY A 222 9.78 -1.94 -19.46
CA GLY A 222 10.66 -1.09 -18.69
C GLY A 222 10.93 -1.71 -17.34
N TRP A 223 12.14 -1.59 -16.83
CA TRP A 223 12.41 -1.93 -15.43
C TRP A 223 13.42 -1.00 -14.78
N THR A 224 13.38 -0.97 -13.46
CA THR A 224 14.37 -0.33 -12.59
C THR A 224 14.80 -1.33 -11.53
N ASP A 225 16.10 -1.61 -11.46
CA ASP A 225 16.72 -2.49 -10.46
C ASP A 225 17.47 -1.65 -9.42
N THR A 226 17.22 -1.92 -8.14
CA THR A 226 17.83 -1.19 -7.05
C THR A 226 18.01 -2.03 -5.79
N LEU A 227 18.86 -1.55 -4.88
CA LEU A 227 19.14 -2.18 -3.59
C LEU A 227 18.76 -1.21 -2.47
N LEU A 228 17.84 -1.61 -1.59
CA LEU A 228 17.46 -0.85 -0.41
C LEU A 228 18.31 -1.28 0.80
N PRO A 229 18.67 -0.38 1.74
CA PRO A 229 18.41 1.06 1.73
C PRO A 229 19.27 1.88 0.79
N HIS A 230 20.31 1.32 0.16
CA HIS A 230 21.34 2.08 -0.55
C HIS A 230 20.75 3.14 -1.49
N PHE A 231 19.67 2.82 -2.20
CA PHE A 231 18.91 3.74 -3.03
C PHE A 231 18.48 5.05 -2.35
N PHE A 232 18.12 5.00 -1.06
CA PHE A 232 17.68 6.18 -0.30
C PHE A 232 18.84 7.13 0.03
N ASP A 233 20.05 6.60 0.14
CA ASP A 233 21.25 7.39 0.47
C ASP A 233 21.96 7.86 -0.80
N SER A 234 21.98 7.00 -1.82
CA SER A 234 22.48 7.29 -3.15
C SER A 234 21.50 6.70 -4.15
N PRO A 235 20.68 7.52 -4.86
CA PRO A 235 19.67 7.05 -5.79
C PRO A 235 20.30 6.55 -7.10
N THR A 236 21.19 5.57 -6.99
CA THR A 236 21.72 4.79 -8.09
C THR A 236 20.77 3.63 -8.35
N ALA A 237 20.12 3.67 -9.50
CA ALA A 237 19.31 2.57 -9.98
C ALA A 237 19.62 2.31 -11.45
N SER A 238 19.61 1.04 -11.85
CA SER A 238 19.74 0.66 -13.24
C SER A 238 18.35 0.61 -13.86
N SER A 239 18.02 1.63 -14.65
CA SER A 239 16.76 1.70 -15.39
C SER A 239 16.99 1.32 -16.85
N VAL A 240 16.14 0.45 -17.38
CA VAL A 240 16.18 -0.03 -18.76
C VAL A 240 14.79 0.11 -19.37
N HIS A 241 14.71 0.56 -20.63
CA HIS A 241 13.49 0.61 -21.42
C HIS A 241 13.73 -0.06 -22.78
N ILE A 242 12.96 -1.10 -23.08
CA ILE A 242 13.07 -1.90 -24.30
C ILE A 242 11.77 -1.85 -25.09
N LYS A 243 11.86 -1.60 -26.39
CA LYS A 243 10.78 -1.77 -27.38
C LYS A 243 10.99 -3.03 -28.19
N VAL A 244 9.91 -3.78 -28.43
CA VAL A 244 9.94 -5.09 -29.12
C VAL A 244 9.64 -4.91 -30.61
N LYS A 245 10.60 -5.28 -31.48
CA LYS A 245 10.53 -5.02 -32.94
C LYS A 245 9.37 -5.73 -33.66
N SER A 246 8.99 -6.94 -33.24
CA SER A 246 8.00 -7.77 -33.94
C SER A 246 6.57 -7.24 -33.89
N SER A 247 6.26 -6.35 -32.94
CA SER A 247 4.90 -5.87 -32.70
C SER A 247 4.48 -4.72 -33.63
N LEU A 248 5.41 -4.12 -34.39
CA LEU A 248 5.16 -2.94 -35.24
C LEU A 248 4.88 -3.29 -36.72
N ALA A 249 5.24 -4.49 -37.17
CA ALA A 249 5.22 -4.84 -38.60
C ALA A 249 3.81 -5.04 -39.20
N ASN A 250 2.78 -5.24 -38.39
CA ASN A 250 1.40 -5.51 -38.86
C ASN A 250 0.49 -4.27 -38.89
N VAL A 251 1.01 -3.07 -38.62
CA VAL A 251 0.24 -1.84 -38.84
C VAL A 251 0.45 -1.41 -40.30
N GLY A 252 -0.21 -2.11 -41.21
CA GLY A 252 -0.34 -1.72 -42.63
C GLY A 252 -1.08 -0.39 -42.84
N THR A 253 -1.36 0.35 -41.76
CA THR A 253 -1.81 1.73 -41.82
C THR A 253 -0.59 2.58 -42.12
N LYS A 254 -0.56 3.20 -43.31
CA LYS A 254 0.27 4.36 -43.61
C LYS A 254 -0.05 5.45 -42.57
N VAL A 255 0.55 5.38 -41.38
CA VAL A 255 0.57 6.46 -40.40
C VAL A 255 1.59 7.48 -40.91
N THR A 256 1.21 8.10 -42.02
CA THR A 256 1.69 9.40 -42.41
C THR A 256 1.38 10.30 -41.19
N SER A 257 2.42 10.82 -40.56
CA SER A 257 2.36 11.83 -39.48
C SER A 257 1.66 11.49 -38.14
N LEU A 258 2.13 10.45 -37.43
CA LEU A 258 2.16 10.49 -35.94
C LEU A 258 3.59 10.64 -35.41
N ARG A 259 4.47 11.29 -36.19
CA ARG A 259 5.44 12.19 -35.55
C ARG A 259 4.60 13.24 -34.82
N THR A 260 4.75 13.36 -33.51
CA THR A 260 4.12 14.41 -32.67
C THR A 260 2.74 14.12 -32.05
N LEU A 261 2.51 12.90 -31.56
CA LEU A 261 2.03 12.82 -30.16
C LEU A 261 3.25 12.48 -29.30
N SER A 262 4.22 13.38 -29.36
CA SER A 262 5.17 13.54 -28.28
C SER A 262 4.36 13.60 -26.99
N TYR A 263 4.83 12.89 -25.97
CA TYR A 263 4.63 13.19 -24.56
C TYR A 263 5.10 14.64 -24.23
N ALA A 264 4.75 15.65 -25.03
CA ALA A 264 5.14 17.04 -24.89
C ALA A 264 4.37 17.78 -23.80
N HIS A 265 3.29 17.20 -23.27
CA HIS A 265 2.64 17.71 -22.06
C HIS A 265 3.14 17.07 -20.76
N LEU A 266 3.98 16.04 -20.87
CA LEU A 266 4.88 15.61 -19.79
C LEU A 266 6.30 15.70 -20.34
N THR A 267 6.75 16.93 -20.61
CA THR A 267 8.17 17.24 -20.55
C THR A 267 8.64 17.06 -19.11
N LEU A 268 8.69 15.79 -18.67
CA LEU A 268 9.74 15.33 -17.80
C LEU A 268 11.02 15.74 -18.54
N ARG A 269 11.54 16.93 -18.19
CA ARG A 269 12.96 17.25 -18.31
C ARG A 269 13.67 15.94 -18.08
N GLN A 270 14.38 15.42 -19.09
CA GLN A 270 15.08 14.14 -19.04
C GLN A 270 15.63 13.96 -17.64
N ALA A 271 14.91 13.18 -16.83
CA ALA A 271 15.31 13.07 -15.44
C ALA A 271 16.66 12.35 -15.51
N PRO A 272 17.71 12.91 -14.91
CA PRO A 272 19.04 12.35 -15.04
C PRO A 272 18.99 10.88 -14.60
N GLY A 273 19.30 9.96 -15.52
CA GLY A 273 19.35 8.52 -15.24
C GLY A 273 18.38 7.63 -16.02
N PHE A 274 17.51 8.14 -16.89
CA PHE A 274 16.73 7.26 -17.78
C PHE A 274 17.53 6.90 -19.04
N SER A 275 17.75 5.61 -19.27
CA SER A 275 18.39 5.11 -20.49
C SER A 275 17.55 5.46 -21.72
N GLN A 276 18.19 5.66 -22.87
CA GLN A 276 17.45 5.72 -24.14
C GLN A 276 16.71 4.39 -24.35
N ALA A 277 15.55 4.45 -25.01
CA ALA A 277 14.79 3.24 -25.35
C ALA A 277 15.59 2.40 -26.35
N GLU A 278 15.86 1.15 -26.00
CA GLU A 278 16.54 0.18 -26.86
C GLU A 278 15.50 -0.61 -27.67
N GLU A 279 15.81 -0.95 -28.91
CA GLU A 279 14.95 -1.83 -29.72
C GLU A 279 15.56 -3.21 -29.86
N THR A 280 14.80 -4.25 -29.50
CA THR A 280 15.28 -5.64 -29.58
C THR A 280 14.16 -6.61 -29.99
N ASP A 281 14.54 -7.85 -30.32
CA ASP A 281 13.57 -8.92 -30.56
C ASP A 281 13.08 -9.53 -29.23
N GLN A 282 12.02 -10.32 -29.32
CA GLN A 282 11.37 -10.90 -28.14
C GLN A 282 12.26 -11.92 -27.41
N GLU A 283 13.12 -12.64 -28.13
CA GLU A 283 13.99 -13.66 -27.55
C GLU A 283 15.07 -13.01 -26.67
N THR A 284 15.69 -11.96 -27.18
CA THR A 284 16.67 -11.16 -26.44
C THR A 284 16.06 -10.50 -25.21
N LEU A 285 14.83 -9.97 -25.31
CA LEU A 285 14.08 -9.46 -24.17
C LEU A 285 13.89 -10.55 -23.10
N TYR A 286 13.49 -11.75 -23.49
CA TYR A 286 13.28 -12.87 -22.57
C TYR A 286 14.57 -13.33 -21.90
N ALA A 287 15.69 -13.35 -22.63
CA ALA A 287 17.01 -13.61 -22.04
C ALA A 287 17.39 -12.57 -20.97
N ARG A 288 17.13 -11.29 -21.23
CA ARG A 288 17.38 -10.22 -20.26
C ARG A 288 16.47 -10.31 -19.04
N LEU A 289 15.18 -10.62 -19.21
CA LEU A 289 14.26 -10.82 -18.08
C LEU A 289 14.68 -11.99 -17.20
N ARG A 290 15.14 -13.11 -17.80
CA ARG A 290 15.75 -14.22 -17.06
C ARG A 290 16.96 -13.77 -16.26
N SER A 291 17.92 -13.10 -16.88
CA SER A 291 19.13 -12.64 -16.18
C SER A 291 18.82 -11.61 -15.08
N LEU A 292 17.84 -10.72 -15.31
CA LEU A 292 17.41 -9.72 -14.34
C LEU A 292 16.87 -10.38 -13.08
N LEU A 293 16.03 -11.39 -13.25
CA LEU A 293 15.31 -12.07 -12.17
C LEU A 293 15.99 -13.35 -11.70
N ASP A 294 17.14 -13.70 -12.26
CA ASP A 294 17.99 -14.78 -11.77
C ASP A 294 18.48 -14.40 -10.37
N HIS A 295 17.89 -15.03 -9.37
CA HIS A 295 18.08 -14.66 -7.99
C HIS A 295 17.89 -15.87 -7.08
N ASP A 296 19.01 -16.45 -6.64
CA ASP A 296 19.02 -17.43 -5.57
C ASP A 296 19.10 -16.74 -4.22
N VAL A 297 17.98 -16.71 -3.48
CA VAL A 297 17.91 -16.14 -2.13
C VAL A 297 18.87 -16.88 -1.17
N ASN A 298 19.07 -18.18 -1.35
CA ASN A 298 19.93 -18.97 -0.45
C ASN A 298 21.41 -18.66 -0.66
N ALA A 299 21.80 -18.39 -1.92
CA ALA A 299 23.16 -18.01 -2.24
C ALA A 299 23.46 -16.54 -1.87
N ASN A 300 22.49 -15.64 -2.09
CA ASN A 300 22.72 -14.21 -1.97
C ASN A 300 22.38 -13.64 -0.59
N GLY A 301 21.55 -14.31 0.21
CA GLY A 301 21.11 -13.84 1.53
C GLY A 301 20.26 -12.56 1.50
N VAL A 302 19.89 -12.08 0.31
CA VAL A 302 19.16 -10.84 0.06
C VAL A 302 17.80 -11.23 -0.52
N PRO A 303 16.66 -10.75 0.00
CA PRO A 303 15.37 -11.00 -0.63
C PRO A 303 15.19 -10.16 -1.90
N LEU A 304 14.47 -10.71 -2.87
CA LEU A 304 14.03 -10.01 -4.07
C LEU A 304 12.53 -9.68 -4.01
N ILE A 305 12.23 -8.41 -4.22
CA ILE A 305 10.89 -7.83 -4.35
C ILE A 305 10.70 -7.42 -5.81
N VAL A 306 9.68 -7.95 -6.47
CA VAL A 306 9.36 -7.58 -7.86
C VAL A 306 8.06 -6.80 -7.89
N LEU A 307 8.14 -5.49 -8.17
CA LEU A 307 6.97 -4.63 -8.33
C LEU A 307 6.47 -4.70 -9.77
N VAL A 308 5.26 -5.17 -10.00
CA VAL A 308 4.64 -5.26 -11.34
C VAL A 308 3.30 -4.54 -11.38
N HIS A 309 2.86 -4.19 -12.59
CA HIS A 309 1.48 -3.82 -12.87
C HIS A 309 0.79 -5.01 -13.57
N ASP A 310 -0.42 -5.36 -13.13
CA ASP A 310 -1.17 -6.57 -13.53
C ASP A 310 -0.36 -7.90 -13.38
N GLU A 311 -0.38 -8.48 -12.17
CA GLU A 311 0.33 -9.73 -11.86
C GLU A 311 0.09 -10.84 -12.86
N ALA A 312 -1.17 -10.99 -13.27
CA ALA A 312 -1.58 -12.12 -14.09
C ALA A 312 -0.84 -12.05 -15.42
N MET A 313 -0.76 -10.86 -16.01
CA MET A 313 -0.01 -10.62 -17.23
C MET A 313 1.49 -10.78 -17.02
N ALA A 314 2.03 -10.16 -15.97
CA ALA A 314 3.45 -10.25 -15.66
C ALA A 314 3.91 -11.71 -15.45
N ARG A 315 3.16 -12.51 -14.68
CA ARG A 315 3.44 -13.93 -14.48
C ARG A 315 3.43 -14.72 -15.77
N VAL A 316 2.47 -14.48 -16.66
CA VAL A 316 2.43 -15.15 -17.97
C VAL A 316 3.69 -14.82 -18.78
N ILE A 317 4.08 -13.55 -18.85
CA ILE A 317 5.22 -13.10 -19.65
C ILE A 317 6.53 -13.61 -19.07
N LEU A 318 6.71 -13.51 -17.75
CA LEU A 318 7.89 -14.00 -17.06
C LEU A 318 8.01 -15.53 -17.18
N ARG A 319 6.91 -16.28 -17.06
CA ARG A 319 6.90 -17.73 -17.29
C ARG A 319 7.32 -18.08 -18.72
N ARG A 320 6.84 -17.32 -19.73
CA ARG A 320 7.28 -17.48 -21.13
C ARG A 320 8.74 -17.14 -21.34
N ALA A 321 9.26 -16.18 -20.58
CA ALA A 321 10.69 -15.89 -20.59
C ALA A 321 11.52 -17.01 -19.98
N GLY A 322 10.90 -17.97 -19.26
CA GLY A 322 11.59 -19.06 -18.56
C GLY A 322 11.96 -18.73 -17.11
N VAL A 323 11.34 -17.71 -16.52
CA VAL A 323 11.48 -17.38 -15.09
C VAL A 323 10.55 -18.29 -14.29
N ASP A 324 11.06 -18.90 -13.22
CA ASP A 324 10.25 -19.65 -12.25
C ASP A 324 9.38 -18.71 -11.43
N VAL A 325 8.22 -18.32 -11.97
CA VAL A 325 7.28 -17.43 -11.28
C VAL A 325 6.56 -18.13 -10.12
N ASP A 326 6.57 -19.46 -10.07
CA ASP A 326 5.80 -20.22 -9.08
C ASP A 326 6.53 -20.25 -7.72
N SER A 327 7.83 -19.97 -7.70
CA SER A 327 8.59 -19.68 -6.46
C SER A 327 8.25 -18.32 -5.83
N TYR A 328 7.55 -17.42 -6.54
CA TYR A 328 7.17 -16.09 -6.06
C TYR A 328 5.78 -16.10 -5.43
N ARG A 329 5.68 -15.47 -4.26
CA ARG A 329 4.43 -15.23 -3.52
C ARG A 329 3.80 -13.92 -3.95
N SER A 330 2.49 -13.91 -4.11
CA SER A 330 1.75 -12.68 -4.43
C SER A 330 1.54 -11.82 -3.18
N GLY A 331 1.69 -10.51 -3.33
CA GLY A 331 1.31 -9.53 -2.32
C GLY A 331 2.31 -9.35 -1.18
N LEU A 332 1.88 -8.54 -0.19
CA LEU A 332 2.73 -8.06 0.90
C LEU A 332 2.73 -8.91 2.16
N THR A 333 1.77 -9.80 2.30
CA THR A 333 1.61 -10.62 3.51
C THR A 333 2.86 -11.47 3.77
N GLY A 334 3.52 -11.97 2.73
CA GLY A 334 4.78 -12.71 2.87
C GLY A 334 6.01 -11.84 3.17
N LEU A 335 5.95 -10.54 2.86
CA LEU A 335 7.04 -9.60 3.12
C LEU A 335 6.96 -9.04 4.55
N LEU A 336 5.76 -8.61 4.96
CA LEU A 336 5.50 -8.00 6.25
C LEU A 336 4.41 -8.81 6.98
N PRO A 337 4.73 -10.02 7.46
CA PRO A 337 3.74 -10.87 8.11
C PRO A 337 3.24 -10.23 9.40
N LEU A 338 1.94 -10.37 9.67
CA LEU A 338 1.35 -9.94 10.93
C LEU A 338 1.67 -11.00 12.01
N LYS A 339 2.05 -10.54 13.21
CA LYS A 339 2.49 -11.38 14.36
C LYS A 339 1.46 -12.41 14.87
N TYR A 340 0.26 -12.39 14.32
CA TYR A 340 -0.85 -13.21 14.78
C TYR A 340 -1.56 -13.93 13.63
N GLU A 341 -0.94 -14.04 12.46
CA GLU A 341 -1.38 -15.04 11.49
C GLU A 341 -1.12 -16.43 12.09
N VAL A 342 -2.22 -17.17 12.30
CA VAL A 342 -2.19 -18.55 12.78
C VAL A 342 -1.33 -19.36 11.81
N ALA A 343 -0.27 -19.96 12.37
CA ALA A 343 0.77 -20.72 11.70
C ALA A 343 0.33 -21.41 10.39
N SER A 344 0.71 -20.83 9.27
CA SER A 344 0.81 -21.50 7.97
C SER A 344 2.28 -21.53 7.54
N ARG A 345 2.92 -22.65 7.86
CA ARG A 345 4.18 -23.25 7.35
C ARG A 345 5.32 -22.32 6.85
N THR A 346 6.49 -22.54 7.47
CA THR A 346 7.87 -22.23 7.10
C THR A 346 8.06 -21.55 5.72
N ILE A 347 8.50 -20.29 5.76
CA ILE A 347 8.48 -19.35 4.62
C ILE A 347 9.85 -19.26 3.95
N ARG A 348 9.89 -19.55 2.64
CA ARG A 348 10.83 -18.94 1.68
C ARG A 348 10.12 -17.71 1.10
N ALA A 349 10.67 -16.51 1.30
CA ALA A 349 10.04 -15.25 0.88
C ALA A 349 10.69 -14.70 -0.39
N LEU A 350 9.93 -14.73 -1.49
CA LEU A 350 10.14 -14.03 -2.76
C LEU A 350 8.77 -13.47 -3.10
N SER A 351 8.61 -12.15 -3.30
CA SER A 351 7.29 -11.54 -3.47
C SER A 351 7.14 -10.81 -4.82
N LEU A 352 6.09 -11.13 -5.56
CA LEU A 352 5.60 -10.37 -6.72
C LEU A 352 4.47 -9.43 -6.24
N PHE A 353 4.58 -8.14 -6.55
CA PHE A 353 3.61 -7.12 -6.16
C PHE A 353 2.83 -6.65 -7.37
N THR A 354 1.53 -6.41 -7.20
CA THR A 354 0.70 -5.85 -8.25
C THR A 354 0.17 -4.50 -7.84
N VAL A 355 0.52 -3.47 -8.61
CA VAL A 355 -0.22 -2.20 -8.61
C VAL A 355 -1.28 -2.33 -9.70
N HIS A 356 -2.56 -2.26 -9.36
CA HIS A 356 -3.63 -2.10 -10.34
C HIS A 356 -3.99 -0.60 -10.38
N CYS A 357 -3.64 0.08 -11.47
CA CYS A 357 -3.99 1.49 -11.64
C CYS A 357 -5.44 1.68 -12.11
#